data_AF-A0A8H7LYY4-F1
#
_entry.id   AF-A0A8H7LYY4-F1
#
_cell.length_a   1.000
_cell.length_b   1.000
_cell.length_c   1.000
_cell.angle_alpha   90.00
_cell.angle_beta   90.00
_cell.angle_gamma   90.00
#
_symmetry.space_group_name_H-M   'P 1'
#
loop_
_entity.id
_entity.type
_entity.pdbx_description
1 polymer ?
#
loop_
_entity_poly.entity_id
_entity_poly.type
_entity_poly.pdbx_seq_one_letter_code
_entity_poly.pdbx_strand_id
1 'polypeptide(L)'
;MAAPGYSSSENTAPAYSASAADGEHVLEFQSPLVARPVNLPDRYVFQSQRIKLDLGARVWPTDTPCFGYNGTIKGVVSVASLEHVKSVVVVVEGVVTTSYMERGVFAGHSESILFQRSTTLYKKGPILPDLESGLDYPFSIGFPTTCDGRIDPLPPSFKYSFPGALLKIQYHVRVEMPRSGLRQRENIIVPILYLPRSHAHTSLQELPLYTDRVNPSVMTPTQGMKEIDLPPRLANKTSKHSKPLSTGVQAKIALPFPLVVASGHPIPFVITIHSQSQATAVLYTNITLQLFKVTTTQVPQGTLSKEEVLASGNAYDLEQPGNGAQVLRGELGSGVLGAEHSWSVGEMIQIKVNPASK
;
A
#
# COMPACT_ATOMS: atom_id res chain seq x y z
N MET A 1 -9.91 -51.47 38.00
CA MET A 1 -10.75 -50.81 36.97
C MET A 1 -9.85 -50.58 35.77
N ALA A 2 -10.11 -51.28 34.66
CA ALA A 2 -9.30 -51.19 33.43
C ALA A 2 -10.00 -50.26 32.43
N ALA A 3 -9.21 -49.43 31.74
CA ALA A 3 -9.71 -48.50 30.72
C ALA A 3 -10.14 -49.24 29.44
N PRO A 4 -11.16 -48.74 28.72
CA PRO A 4 -11.61 -49.36 27.47
C PRO A 4 -10.56 -49.22 26.37
N GLY A 5 -10.31 -50.31 25.65
CA GLY A 5 -9.43 -50.34 24.49
C GLY A 5 -10.12 -49.77 23.26
N TYR A 6 -9.48 -48.81 22.60
CA TYR A 6 -9.93 -48.26 21.32
C TYR A 6 -9.59 -49.24 20.20
N SER A 7 -10.60 -49.83 19.56
CA SER A 7 -10.45 -50.55 18.30
C SER A 7 -10.12 -49.56 17.18
N SER A 8 -9.04 -49.81 16.45
CA SER A 8 -8.64 -49.05 15.26
C SER A 8 -9.68 -49.22 14.14
N SER A 9 -10.59 -48.26 14.01
CA SER A 9 -11.40 -48.11 12.81
C SER A 9 -10.49 -47.69 11.67
N GLU A 10 -10.46 -48.48 10.60
CA GLU A 10 -9.79 -48.15 9.34
C GLU A 10 -10.39 -46.86 8.77
N ASN A 11 -9.73 -45.73 9.06
CA ASN A 11 -10.04 -44.42 8.53
C ASN A 11 -9.56 -44.36 7.07
N THR A 12 -10.37 -44.87 6.15
CA THR A 12 -10.24 -44.52 4.74
C THR A 12 -10.81 -43.12 4.57
N ALA A 13 -9.97 -42.11 4.79
CA ALA A 13 -10.31 -40.74 4.42
C ALA A 13 -10.75 -40.73 2.94
N PRO A 14 -11.78 -39.95 2.56
CA PRO A 14 -12.20 -39.87 1.17
C PRO A 14 -11.02 -39.42 0.29
N ALA A 15 -10.87 -40.05 -0.87
CA ALA A 15 -9.85 -39.69 -1.85
C ALA A 15 -10.20 -38.31 -2.41
N TYR A 16 -9.55 -37.26 -1.88
CA TYR A 16 -9.67 -35.92 -2.44
C TYR A 16 -9.01 -35.90 -3.82
N SER A 17 -9.76 -35.49 -4.84
CA SER A 17 -9.25 -35.20 -6.18
C SER A 17 -8.29 -34.01 -6.11
N ALA A 18 -7.12 -34.12 -6.72
CA ALA A 18 -6.19 -32.99 -6.88
C ALA A 18 -6.67 -31.95 -7.91
N SER A 19 -7.74 -32.26 -8.64
CA SER A 19 -8.31 -31.43 -9.70
C SER A 19 -9.67 -30.91 -9.27
N ALA A 20 -9.86 -29.59 -9.32
CA ALA A 20 -11.14 -28.94 -9.07
C ALA A 20 -12.17 -29.32 -10.14
N ALA A 21 -13.41 -29.58 -9.72
CA ALA A 21 -14.52 -29.85 -10.64
C ALA A 21 -15.04 -28.56 -11.31
N ASP A 22 -15.78 -28.72 -12.40
CA ASP A 22 -16.37 -27.59 -13.14
C ASP A 22 -17.38 -26.86 -12.24
N GLY A 23 -17.02 -25.64 -11.79
CA GLY A 23 -17.79 -24.84 -10.83
C GLY A 23 -17.15 -24.66 -9.46
N GLU A 24 -16.03 -25.32 -9.16
CA GLU A 24 -15.25 -25.08 -7.93
C GLU A 24 -14.22 -23.97 -8.15
N HIS A 25 -14.24 -22.95 -7.29
CA HIS A 25 -13.19 -21.93 -7.25
C HIS A 25 -12.07 -22.39 -6.32
N VAL A 26 -10.92 -22.76 -6.88
CA VAL A 26 -9.70 -23.02 -6.11
C VAL A 26 -9.26 -21.71 -5.46
N LEU A 27 -9.44 -21.60 -4.15
CA LEU A 27 -8.86 -20.53 -3.35
C LEU A 27 -7.37 -20.84 -3.16
N GLU A 28 -6.55 -20.54 -4.17
CA GLU A 28 -5.09 -20.65 -4.08
C GLU A 28 -4.56 -19.54 -3.14
N PHE A 29 -4.68 -19.77 -1.82
CA PHE A 29 -4.12 -18.91 -0.76
C PHE A 29 -2.66 -19.26 -0.43
N GLN A 30 -1.92 -19.80 -1.38
CA GLN A 30 -0.46 -19.81 -1.32
C GLN A 30 0.04 -18.90 -2.42
N SER A 31 0.45 -17.68 -2.03
CA SER A 31 1.41 -16.95 -2.84
C SER A 31 2.61 -17.90 -2.97
N PRO A 32 2.94 -18.42 -4.17
CA PRO A 32 4.15 -19.16 -4.31
C PRO A 32 5.22 -18.19 -3.84
N LEU A 33 5.99 -18.57 -2.81
CA LEU A 33 7.32 -18.04 -2.64
C LEU A 33 8.01 -18.39 -3.95
N VAL A 34 7.87 -17.46 -4.91
CA VAL A 34 8.30 -17.58 -6.30
C VAL A 34 9.70 -18.13 -6.21
N ALA A 35 9.90 -19.32 -6.78
CA ALA A 35 11.22 -19.91 -6.91
C ALA A 35 12.14 -18.78 -7.37
N ARG A 36 12.99 -18.28 -6.46
CA ARG A 36 13.83 -17.12 -6.73
C ARG A 36 14.55 -17.45 -8.04
N PRO A 37 14.52 -16.59 -9.06
CA PRO A 37 15.24 -16.88 -10.28
C PRO A 37 16.71 -17.04 -9.87
N VAL A 38 17.22 -18.28 -9.95
CA VAL A 38 18.50 -18.67 -9.36
C VAL A 38 19.67 -18.00 -10.08
N ASN A 39 19.43 -17.37 -11.22
CA ASN A 39 20.44 -16.77 -12.09
C ASN A 39 20.03 -15.35 -12.56
N LEU A 40 19.92 -14.39 -11.64
CA LEU A 40 19.78 -12.99 -12.04
C LEU A 40 21.18 -12.32 -12.11
N PRO A 41 21.47 -11.46 -13.10
CA PRO A 41 22.80 -10.87 -13.31
C PRO A 41 23.17 -9.80 -12.27
N ASP A 42 24.41 -9.72 -11.78
CA ASP A 42 24.79 -8.80 -10.69
C ASP A 42 24.57 -7.29 -10.95
N ARG A 43 24.24 -6.90 -12.18
CA ARG A 43 24.01 -5.50 -12.58
C ARG A 43 22.73 -5.35 -13.38
N TYR A 44 22.15 -4.16 -13.28
CA TYR A 44 21.00 -3.75 -14.09
C TYR A 44 21.46 -3.07 -15.38
N VAL A 45 21.72 -3.88 -16.41
CA VAL A 45 22.18 -3.40 -17.72
C VAL A 45 21.08 -3.64 -18.76
N PHE A 46 20.71 -2.57 -19.47
CA PHE A 46 19.72 -2.58 -20.53
C PHE A 46 20.35 -2.03 -21.80
N GLN A 47 20.09 -2.64 -22.94
CA GLN A 47 20.80 -2.30 -24.18
C GLN A 47 19.85 -2.30 -25.38
N SER A 48 20.04 -1.32 -26.25
CA SER A 48 19.52 -1.27 -27.61
C SER A 48 20.68 -1.34 -28.61
N GLN A 49 20.45 -1.00 -29.88
CA GLN A 49 21.49 -1.13 -30.91
C GLN A 49 22.68 -0.20 -30.67
N ARG A 50 22.45 1.01 -30.16
CA ARG A 50 23.49 2.04 -30.00
C ARG A 50 23.52 2.69 -28.63
N ILE A 51 22.59 2.34 -27.76
CA ILE A 51 22.50 2.85 -26.39
C ILE A 51 22.63 1.66 -25.44
N LYS A 52 23.42 1.84 -24.39
CA LYS A 52 23.48 0.92 -23.25
C LYS A 52 23.27 1.75 -21.99
N LEU A 53 22.29 1.37 -21.19
CA LEU A 53 21.97 1.96 -19.90
C LEU A 53 22.40 1.00 -18.80
N ASP A 54 23.31 1.43 -17.94
CA ASP A 54 23.74 0.70 -16.75
C ASP A 54 23.27 1.45 -15.49
N LEU A 55 22.36 0.85 -14.72
CA LEU A 55 21.83 1.39 -13.46
C LEU A 55 22.60 0.90 -12.23
N GLY A 56 23.74 0.25 -12.43
CA GLY A 56 24.64 -0.20 -11.38
C GLY A 56 24.36 -1.61 -10.86
N ALA A 57 24.92 -1.90 -9.69
CA ALA A 57 24.83 -3.22 -9.06
C ALA A 57 23.41 -3.51 -8.54
N ARG A 58 23.01 -4.78 -8.62
CA ARG A 58 21.78 -5.27 -8.03
C ARG A 58 21.94 -5.39 -6.51
N VAL A 59 21.35 -4.46 -5.78
CA VAL A 59 21.32 -4.48 -4.30
C VAL A 59 20.20 -5.39 -3.78
N TRP A 60 19.07 -5.46 -4.49
CA TRP A 60 17.88 -6.21 -4.08
C TRP A 60 17.66 -7.39 -5.01
N PRO A 61 17.18 -8.56 -4.54
CA PRO A 61 16.97 -9.74 -5.38
C PRO A 61 15.72 -9.62 -6.27
N THR A 62 15.56 -8.48 -6.94
CA THR A 62 14.48 -8.16 -7.88
C THR A 62 15.03 -8.07 -9.30
N ASP A 63 14.24 -8.51 -10.27
CA ASP A 63 14.53 -8.33 -11.70
C ASP A 63 14.54 -6.86 -12.12
N THR A 64 13.79 -6.03 -11.39
CA THR A 64 13.58 -4.61 -11.64
C THR A 64 14.37 -3.77 -10.63
N PRO A 65 15.14 -2.75 -11.06
CA PRO A 65 15.82 -1.84 -10.15
C PRO A 65 14.83 -1.18 -9.22
N CYS A 66 15.13 -1.12 -7.92
CA CYS A 66 14.25 -0.52 -6.93
C CYS A 66 14.95 0.55 -6.08
N PHE A 67 14.20 1.60 -5.78
CA PHE A 67 14.67 2.79 -5.09
C PHE A 67 13.71 3.15 -3.96
N GLY A 68 14.25 3.64 -2.85
CA GLY A 68 13.48 4.04 -1.68
C GLY A 68 13.03 5.50 -1.70
N TYR A 69 12.53 5.97 -0.56
CA TYR A 69 12.10 7.35 -0.34
C TYR A 69 13.24 8.35 -0.62
N ASN A 70 12.96 9.38 -1.42
CA ASN A 70 13.97 10.33 -1.93
C ASN A 70 15.21 9.65 -2.54
N GLY A 71 15.03 8.44 -3.07
CA GLY A 71 16.09 7.68 -3.71
C GLY A 71 16.66 8.45 -4.89
N THR A 72 17.95 8.30 -5.13
CA THR A 72 18.62 8.88 -6.30
C THR A 72 18.93 7.77 -7.30
N ILE A 73 18.40 7.91 -8.50
CA ILE A 73 18.68 7.03 -9.63
C ILE A 73 20.01 7.47 -10.22
N LYS A 74 21.02 6.62 -10.07
CA LYS A 74 22.36 6.83 -10.64
C LYS A 74 22.59 5.78 -11.72
N GLY A 75 23.23 6.18 -12.80
CA GLY A 75 23.57 5.26 -13.87
C GLY A 75 24.54 5.87 -14.87
N VAL A 76 24.90 5.07 -15.86
CA VAL A 76 25.77 5.46 -16.98
C VAL A 76 25.06 5.10 -18.28
N VAL A 77 25.00 6.05 -19.20
CA VAL A 77 24.53 5.83 -20.56
C VAL A 77 25.74 5.75 -21.48
N SER A 78 26.03 4.57 -22.01
CA SER A 78 27.04 4.37 -23.04
C SER A 78 26.41 4.48 -24.42
N VAL A 79 27.03 5.22 -25.33
CA VAL A 79 26.57 5.38 -26.71
C VAL A 79 27.61 4.78 -27.66
N ALA A 80 27.19 4.02 -28.67
CA ALA A 80 28.16 3.41 -29.59
C ALA A 80 28.83 4.43 -30.53
N SER A 81 28.11 5.49 -30.92
CA SER A 81 28.60 6.58 -31.77
C SER A 81 27.70 7.80 -31.70
N LEU A 82 28.28 9.00 -31.68
CA LEU A 82 27.57 10.29 -31.70
C LEU A 82 27.22 10.78 -33.12
N GLU A 83 27.51 9.97 -34.15
CA GLU A 83 27.27 10.32 -35.55
C GLU A 83 25.76 10.59 -35.77
N HIS A 84 25.45 11.83 -36.16
CA HIS A 84 24.08 12.34 -36.34
C HIS A 84 23.22 12.38 -35.08
N VAL A 85 23.78 12.19 -33.89
CA VAL A 85 23.05 12.36 -32.63
C VAL A 85 22.85 13.86 -32.38
N LYS A 86 21.60 14.28 -32.19
CA LYS A 86 21.27 15.67 -31.83
C LYS A 86 21.43 15.90 -30.33
N SER A 87 20.94 14.97 -29.53
CA SER A 87 21.08 14.99 -28.09
C SER A 87 20.92 13.58 -27.51
N VAL A 88 21.39 13.41 -26.27
CA VAL A 88 21.10 12.25 -25.42
C VAL A 88 20.46 12.81 -24.16
N VAL A 89 19.22 12.42 -23.88
CA VAL A 89 18.45 12.91 -22.74
C VAL A 89 17.99 11.72 -21.92
N VAL A 90 18.19 11.76 -20.61
CA VAL A 90 17.61 10.80 -19.68
C VAL A 90 16.43 11.46 -19.00
N VAL A 91 15.30 10.78 -19.01
CA VAL A 91 14.04 11.21 -18.39
C VAL A 91 13.66 10.17 -17.35
N VAL A 92 13.31 10.62 -16.15
CA VAL A 92 12.67 9.79 -15.13
C VAL A 92 11.26 10.32 -14.97
N GLU A 93 10.28 9.42 -15.08
CA GLU A 93 8.87 9.79 -14.96
C GLU A 93 8.09 8.76 -14.14
N GLY A 94 7.11 9.26 -13.39
CA GLY A 94 6.09 8.45 -12.73
C GLY A 94 4.76 8.63 -13.43
N VAL A 95 4.07 7.52 -13.69
CA VAL A 95 2.79 7.51 -14.40
C VAL A 95 1.79 6.65 -13.63
N VAL A 96 0.58 7.20 -13.47
CA VAL A 96 -0.60 6.48 -13.04
C VAL A 96 -1.40 6.12 -14.27
N THR A 97 -1.69 4.84 -14.44
CA THR A 97 -2.58 4.32 -15.48
C THR A 97 -3.77 3.67 -14.80
N THR A 98 -4.97 4.18 -15.09
CA THR A 98 -6.24 3.58 -14.68
C THR A 98 -6.94 3.04 -15.93
N SER A 99 -6.98 1.73 -16.06
CA SER A 99 -7.69 1.02 -17.12
C SER A 99 -9.06 0.58 -16.63
N TYR A 100 -10.10 0.69 -17.44
CA TYR A 100 -11.45 0.25 -17.08
C TYR A 100 -11.99 -0.78 -18.08
N MET A 101 -12.82 -1.68 -17.57
CA MET A 101 -13.41 -2.79 -18.30
C MET A 101 -14.92 -2.68 -18.29
N GLU A 102 -15.54 -2.86 -19.44
CA GLU A 102 -17.00 -2.93 -19.60
C GLU A 102 -17.36 -4.34 -20.09
N ARG A 103 -18.20 -5.05 -19.33
CA ARG A 103 -18.63 -6.43 -19.66
C ARG A 103 -17.46 -7.39 -19.91
N GLY A 104 -16.36 -7.22 -19.16
CA GLY A 104 -15.16 -8.05 -19.27
C GLY A 104 -14.22 -7.68 -20.42
N VAL A 105 -14.52 -6.65 -21.21
CA VAL A 105 -13.66 -6.16 -22.30
C VAL A 105 -13.00 -4.84 -21.88
N PHE A 106 -11.74 -4.65 -22.26
CA PHE A 106 -11.03 -3.38 -22.06
C PHE A 106 -11.75 -2.26 -22.81
N ALA A 107 -12.32 -1.31 -22.07
CA ALA A 107 -13.10 -0.21 -22.64
C ALA A 107 -12.27 1.07 -22.79
N GLY A 108 -11.19 1.21 -22.02
CA GLY A 108 -10.24 2.31 -22.16
C GLY A 108 -9.30 2.44 -20.97
N HIS A 109 -8.48 3.49 -21.00
CA HIS A 109 -7.60 3.85 -19.90
C HIS A 109 -7.43 5.37 -19.81
N SER A 110 -7.05 5.84 -18.64
CA SER A 110 -6.64 7.21 -18.35
C SER A 110 -5.22 7.18 -17.80
N GLU A 111 -4.39 8.13 -18.23
CA GLU A 111 -3.02 8.28 -17.76
C GLU A 111 -2.80 9.65 -17.14
N SER A 112 -2.03 9.69 -16.06
CA SER A 112 -1.59 10.93 -15.43
C SER A 112 -0.13 10.84 -15.02
N ILE A 113 0.64 11.85 -15.40
CA ILE A 113 2.05 11.97 -15.01
C ILE A 113 2.09 12.50 -13.57
N LEU A 114 2.69 11.72 -12.68
CA LEU A 114 2.94 12.07 -11.28
C LEU A 114 4.07 13.08 -11.15
N PHE A 115 5.15 12.83 -11.89
CA PHE A 115 6.29 13.74 -12.00
C PHE A 115 7.09 13.41 -13.25
N GLN A 116 7.87 14.38 -13.72
CA GLN A 116 8.85 14.18 -14.77
C GLN A 116 10.10 15.02 -14.50
N ARG A 117 11.28 14.38 -14.54
CA ARG A 117 12.58 15.05 -14.45
C ARG A 117 13.46 14.57 -15.58
N SER A 118 14.22 15.47 -16.17
CA SER A 118 15.12 15.12 -17.27
C SER A 118 16.48 15.77 -17.10
N THR A 119 17.50 15.11 -17.64
CA THR A 119 18.85 15.65 -17.74
C THR A 119 19.39 15.41 -19.14
N THR A 120 19.99 16.43 -19.74
CA THR A 120 20.61 16.34 -21.06
C THR A 120 22.07 15.97 -20.87
N LEU A 121 22.43 14.77 -21.28
CA LEU A 121 23.80 14.24 -21.16
C LEU A 121 24.70 14.70 -22.30
N TYR A 122 24.12 14.83 -23.49
CA TYR A 122 24.81 15.32 -24.68
C TYR A 122 23.86 16.18 -25.50
N LYS A 123 24.37 17.26 -26.08
CA LYS A 123 23.67 18.08 -27.05
C LYS A 123 24.68 18.57 -28.09
N LYS A 124 24.39 18.33 -29.36
CA LYS A 124 25.22 18.77 -30.47
C LYS A 124 25.23 20.31 -30.51
N GLY A 125 26.35 20.91 -30.13
CA GLY A 125 26.58 22.36 -30.10
C GLY A 125 27.80 22.76 -30.95
N PRO A 126 27.93 24.05 -31.30
CA PRO A 126 29.01 24.53 -32.16
C PRO A 126 30.38 24.64 -31.48
N ILE A 127 30.44 24.63 -30.14
CA ILE A 127 31.67 24.90 -29.39
C ILE A 127 31.68 24.06 -28.12
N LEU A 128 32.44 22.96 -28.14
CA LEU A 128 33.07 22.37 -26.95
C LEU A 128 34.22 21.48 -27.47
N PRO A 129 35.47 22.00 -27.46
CA PRO A 129 36.65 21.16 -27.53
C PRO A 129 36.76 20.37 -26.21
N ASP A 130 37.22 19.13 -26.27
CA ASP A 130 37.54 18.19 -25.16
C ASP A 130 36.54 17.10 -24.73
N LEU A 131 35.47 16.81 -25.49
CA LEU A 131 34.73 15.56 -25.29
C LEU A 131 35.35 14.35 -26.03
N GLU A 132 36.67 14.18 -25.97
CA GLU A 132 37.33 12.90 -26.31
C GLU A 132 37.34 11.92 -25.12
N SER A 133 36.80 12.34 -23.97
CA SER A 133 36.72 11.51 -22.77
C SER A 133 35.48 10.60 -22.77
N GLY A 134 35.52 9.55 -23.59
CA GLY A 134 34.59 8.41 -23.53
C GLY A 134 33.19 8.65 -24.08
N LEU A 135 32.53 7.57 -24.52
CA LEU A 135 31.12 7.59 -24.95
C LEU A 135 30.17 7.22 -23.80
N ASP A 136 30.63 7.39 -22.56
CA ASP A 136 29.95 7.01 -21.33
C ASP A 136 29.53 8.27 -20.57
N TYR A 137 28.23 8.43 -20.39
CA TYR A 137 27.64 9.62 -19.80
C TYR A 137 26.98 9.27 -18.46
N PRO A 138 27.61 9.57 -17.31
CA PRO A 138 27.00 9.35 -16.00
C PRO A 138 25.83 10.32 -15.79
N PHE A 139 24.82 9.86 -15.07
CA PHE A 139 23.67 10.69 -14.68
C PHE A 139 23.22 10.38 -13.25
N SER A 140 22.52 11.35 -12.67
CA SER A 140 21.96 11.26 -11.33
C SER A 140 20.66 12.06 -11.26
N ILE A 141 19.53 11.39 -11.03
CA ILE A 141 18.20 12.03 -10.91
C ILE A 141 17.54 11.55 -9.62
N GLY A 142 17.17 12.48 -8.75
CA GLY A 142 16.45 12.18 -7.51
C GLY A 142 14.95 12.06 -7.72
N PHE A 143 14.31 11.12 -7.01
CA PHE A 143 12.86 11.16 -6.84
C PHE A 143 12.44 12.41 -6.06
N PRO A 144 11.39 13.12 -6.49
CA PRO A 144 10.84 14.21 -5.70
C PRO A 144 10.11 13.66 -4.46
N THR A 145 10.01 14.47 -3.42
CA THR A 145 9.22 14.15 -2.21
C THR A 145 7.73 14.07 -2.50
N THR A 146 7.24 14.89 -3.44
CA THR A 146 5.84 15.07 -3.79
C THR A 146 5.62 14.94 -5.29
N CYS A 147 4.37 14.73 -5.70
CA CYS A 147 3.98 14.80 -7.10
C CYS A 147 4.13 16.23 -7.64
N ASP A 148 4.41 16.38 -8.94
CA ASP A 148 4.56 17.70 -9.57
C ASP A 148 3.26 18.51 -9.47
N GLY A 149 3.37 19.73 -8.96
CA GLY A 149 2.22 20.63 -8.76
C GLY A 149 1.26 20.22 -7.63
N ARG A 150 1.61 19.23 -6.79
CA ARG A 150 0.79 18.76 -5.68
C ARG A 150 1.60 18.67 -4.38
N ILE A 151 0.90 18.72 -3.25
CA ILE A 151 1.47 18.49 -1.92
C ILE A 151 1.49 17.00 -1.53
N ASP A 152 0.78 16.17 -2.31
CA ASP A 152 0.71 14.73 -2.06
C ASP A 152 2.09 14.09 -2.22
N PRO A 153 2.49 13.19 -1.30
CA PRO A 153 3.75 12.47 -1.43
C PRO A 153 3.73 11.60 -2.68
N LEU A 154 4.92 11.29 -3.20
CA LEU A 154 5.03 10.38 -4.33
C LEU A 154 4.55 8.97 -3.91
N PRO A 155 3.60 8.35 -4.62
CA PRO A 155 3.05 7.04 -4.24
C PRO A 155 4.04 5.92 -4.58
N PRO A 156 4.04 4.79 -3.84
CA PRO A 156 4.85 3.63 -4.21
C PRO A 156 4.43 3.05 -5.57
N SER A 157 5.33 2.30 -6.21
CA SER A 157 4.97 1.41 -7.31
C SER A 157 3.88 0.46 -6.86
N PHE A 158 2.78 0.43 -7.61
CA PHE A 158 1.57 -0.24 -7.17
C PHE A 158 0.80 -0.81 -8.35
N LYS A 159 0.15 -1.96 -8.14
CA LYS A 159 -0.78 -2.55 -9.11
C LYS A 159 -1.94 -3.13 -8.34
N TYR A 160 -3.16 -2.80 -8.75
CA TYR A 160 -4.36 -3.30 -8.12
C TYR A 160 -5.44 -3.55 -9.15
N SER A 161 -6.07 -4.71 -9.08
CA SER A 161 -7.17 -5.08 -9.95
C SER A 161 -8.41 -5.25 -9.10
N PHE A 162 -9.51 -4.65 -9.56
CA PHE A 162 -10.83 -4.80 -8.97
C PHE A 162 -11.85 -4.99 -10.09
N PRO A 163 -13.06 -5.51 -9.80
CA PRO A 163 -14.07 -5.73 -10.83
C PRO A 163 -14.35 -4.44 -11.62
N GLY A 164 -14.07 -4.47 -12.93
CA GLY A 164 -14.28 -3.33 -13.82
C GLY A 164 -13.10 -2.37 -13.97
N ALA A 165 -11.99 -2.51 -13.23
CA ALA A 165 -10.81 -1.68 -13.47
C ALA A 165 -9.47 -2.28 -12.99
N LEU A 166 -8.40 -1.81 -13.63
CA LEU A 166 -7.01 -2.10 -13.31
C LEU A 166 -6.28 -0.79 -13.09
N LEU A 167 -5.74 -0.64 -11.89
CA LEU A 167 -4.92 0.48 -11.52
C LEU A 167 -3.45 0.09 -11.53
N LYS A 168 -2.59 0.96 -12.06
CA LYS A 168 -1.14 0.76 -12.11
C LYS A 168 -0.40 2.08 -11.87
N ILE A 169 0.57 2.06 -10.97
CA ILE A 169 1.53 3.15 -10.74
C ILE A 169 2.90 2.63 -11.14
N GLN A 170 3.48 3.23 -12.16
CA GLN A 170 4.75 2.83 -12.73
C GLN A 170 5.73 3.98 -12.77
N TYR A 171 7.00 3.64 -12.64
CA TYR A 171 8.10 4.56 -12.82
C TYR A 171 9.02 4.01 -13.91
N HIS A 172 9.55 4.91 -14.72
CA HIS A 172 10.43 4.54 -15.83
C HIS A 172 11.64 5.45 -15.89
N VAL A 173 12.78 4.87 -16.27
CA VAL A 173 13.92 5.61 -16.81
C VAL A 173 13.87 5.47 -18.33
N ARG A 174 13.76 6.61 -19.02
CA ARG A 174 13.72 6.69 -20.47
C ARG A 174 14.97 7.40 -20.98
N VAL A 175 15.76 6.72 -21.80
CA VAL A 175 16.89 7.32 -22.51
C VAL A 175 16.42 7.64 -23.93
N GLU A 176 16.53 8.89 -24.33
CA GLU A 176 16.12 9.36 -25.65
C GLU A 176 17.33 9.87 -26.43
N MET A 177 17.51 9.35 -27.64
CA MET A 177 18.57 9.76 -28.55
C MET A 177 17.98 10.23 -29.88
N PRO A 178 17.44 11.46 -29.97
CA PRO A 178 17.01 12.04 -31.23
C PRO A 178 18.19 12.24 -32.18
N ARG A 179 17.95 12.03 -33.47
CA ARG A 179 18.96 12.09 -34.54
C ARG A 179 18.60 13.10 -35.62
N SER A 180 19.60 13.53 -36.39
CA SER A 180 19.43 14.41 -37.54
C SER A 180 19.18 13.63 -38.83
N GLY A 181 18.46 14.25 -39.78
CA GLY A 181 18.10 13.63 -41.06
C GLY A 181 16.93 12.65 -40.93
N LEU A 182 16.80 11.74 -41.90
CA LEU A 182 15.78 10.69 -41.95
C LEU A 182 16.13 9.46 -41.09
N ARG A 183 16.98 9.63 -40.07
CA ARG A 183 17.43 8.52 -39.21
C ARG A 183 16.43 8.30 -38.08
N GLN A 184 16.15 7.05 -37.76
CA GLN A 184 15.24 6.68 -36.69
C GLN A 184 15.75 7.18 -35.33
N ARG A 185 14.85 7.74 -34.52
CA ARG A 185 15.10 8.05 -33.10
C ARG A 185 15.25 6.73 -32.35
N GLU A 186 16.24 6.67 -31.49
CA GLU A 186 16.43 5.52 -30.62
C GLU A 186 16.01 5.86 -29.20
N ASN A 187 15.35 4.93 -28.53
CA ASN A 187 14.95 5.06 -27.14
C ASN A 187 15.10 3.74 -26.39
N ILE A 188 15.40 3.83 -25.10
CA ILE A 188 15.31 2.73 -24.15
C ILE A 188 14.35 3.18 -23.06
N ILE A 189 13.38 2.34 -22.70
CA ILE A 189 12.48 2.55 -21.56
C ILE A 189 12.68 1.40 -20.60
N VAL A 190 13.10 1.71 -19.38
CA VAL A 190 13.36 0.72 -18.32
C VAL A 190 12.39 0.96 -17.17
N PRO A 191 11.58 -0.03 -16.78
CA PRO A 191 10.77 0.09 -15.57
C PRO A 191 11.67 0.11 -14.34
N ILE A 192 11.31 0.92 -13.36
CA ILE A 192 11.92 0.93 -12.03
C ILE A 192 10.83 0.87 -10.98
N LEU A 193 11.18 0.36 -9.80
CA LEU A 193 10.29 0.33 -8.64
C LEU A 193 10.64 1.46 -7.69
N TYR A 194 9.63 2.23 -7.29
CA TYR A 194 9.74 3.17 -6.19
C TYR A 194 9.04 2.56 -4.98
N LEU A 195 9.82 2.11 -4.00
CA LEU A 195 9.35 1.43 -2.79
C LEU A 195 9.81 2.23 -1.57
N PRO A 196 9.18 3.39 -1.29
CA PRO A 196 9.48 4.15 -0.10
C PRO A 196 9.18 3.31 1.13
N ARG A 197 10.19 3.02 1.95
CA ARG A 197 9.99 2.40 3.24
C ARG A 197 9.31 3.42 4.15
N SER A 198 8.11 3.10 4.62
CA SER A 198 7.52 3.80 5.75
C SER A 198 8.14 3.24 7.03
N HIS A 199 8.66 4.12 7.86
CA HIS A 199 9.00 3.78 9.24
C HIS A 199 7.89 4.37 10.13
N ALA A 200 7.36 3.57 11.05
CA ALA A 200 6.54 4.15 12.12
C ALA A 200 7.42 5.13 12.90
N HIS A 201 6.86 6.29 13.26
CA HIS A 201 7.54 7.20 14.16
C HIS A 201 7.78 6.48 15.49
N THR A 202 9.01 6.57 16.01
CA THR A 202 9.46 5.93 17.25
C THR A 202 8.57 6.29 18.46
N SER A 203 7.82 7.38 18.40
CA SER A 203 6.92 7.84 19.46
C SER A 203 5.85 6.83 19.89
N LEU A 204 5.50 5.83 19.07
CA LEU A 204 4.57 4.77 19.48
C LEU A 204 5.21 3.68 20.36
N GLN A 205 6.53 3.55 20.38
CA GLN A 205 7.22 2.60 21.28
C GLN A 205 7.25 3.10 22.73
N GLU A 206 7.07 4.40 22.95
CA GLU A 206 7.06 5.02 24.28
C GLU A 206 5.65 5.12 24.89
N LEU A 207 4.60 4.79 24.13
CA LEU A 207 3.29 4.59 24.75
C LEU A 207 3.43 3.39 25.68
N PRO A 208 3.20 3.57 26.99
CA PRO A 208 3.25 2.45 27.92
C PRO A 208 2.25 1.42 27.42
N LEU A 209 2.78 0.33 26.86
CA LEU A 209 2.00 -0.87 26.65
C LEU A 209 1.39 -1.16 28.02
N TYR A 210 0.07 -1.24 28.09
CA TYR A 210 -0.71 -1.41 29.32
C TYR A 210 -0.38 -2.72 30.09
N THR A 211 0.69 -3.41 29.70
CA THR A 211 1.20 -4.64 30.29
C THR A 211 1.89 -4.42 31.64
N ASP A 212 2.32 -3.20 31.99
CA ASP A 212 2.99 -2.96 33.27
C ASP A 212 1.98 -2.62 34.39
N ARG A 213 1.37 -3.68 34.94
CA ARG A 213 0.31 -3.68 35.98
C ARG A 213 0.74 -3.13 37.35
N VAL A 214 1.82 -2.37 37.46
CA VAL A 214 2.44 -2.10 38.76
C VAL A 214 1.93 -0.84 39.46
N ASN A 215 1.32 0.16 38.79
CA ASN A 215 0.76 1.33 39.49
C ASN A 215 -0.45 1.98 38.78
N PRO A 216 -1.71 1.68 39.19
CA PRO A 216 -2.94 2.22 38.57
C PRO A 216 -3.32 3.64 39.04
N SER A 217 -2.45 4.36 39.73
CA SER A 217 -2.77 5.70 40.25
C SER A 217 -2.01 6.78 39.47
N VAL A 218 -2.76 7.63 38.76
CA VAL A 218 -2.30 8.88 38.11
C VAL A 218 -1.62 8.73 36.73
N MET A 219 -2.13 7.88 35.84
CA MET A 219 -1.95 8.11 34.39
C MET A 219 -3.25 8.65 33.81
N THR A 220 -3.22 9.88 33.29
CA THR A 220 -4.28 10.41 32.43
C THR A 220 -4.37 9.54 31.17
N PRO A 221 -5.46 8.79 30.95
CA PRO A 221 -5.50 7.64 30.04
C PRO A 221 -5.51 7.99 28.53
N THR A 222 -5.31 9.26 28.14
CA THR A 222 -5.58 9.74 26.78
C THR A 222 -4.47 10.57 26.15
N GLN A 223 -3.31 10.73 26.80
CA GLN A 223 -2.22 11.49 26.19
C GLN A 223 -1.72 10.77 24.92
N GLY A 224 -1.91 11.40 23.76
CA GLY A 224 -1.54 10.81 22.46
C GLY A 224 -2.63 9.96 21.80
N MET A 225 -3.82 9.86 22.38
CA MET A 225 -4.99 9.24 21.74
C MET A 225 -6.01 10.29 21.29
N LYS A 226 -6.61 10.07 20.12
CA LYS A 226 -7.73 10.85 19.60
C LYS A 226 -9.02 10.07 19.80
N GLU A 227 -9.97 10.68 20.48
CA GLU A 227 -11.33 10.16 20.63
C GLU A 227 -12.17 10.42 19.38
N ILE A 228 -12.98 9.44 19.02
CA ILE A 228 -13.92 9.44 17.90
C ILE A 228 -15.26 8.95 18.43
N ASP A 229 -16.29 9.77 18.32
CA ASP A 229 -17.65 9.37 18.69
C ASP A 229 -18.17 8.34 17.68
N LEU A 230 -18.76 7.25 18.19
CA LEU A 230 -19.35 6.17 17.41
C LEU A 230 -20.87 6.36 17.37
N PRO A 231 -21.44 6.92 16.28
CA PRO A 231 -22.88 7.13 16.20
C PRO A 231 -23.61 5.79 16.09
N PRO A 232 -24.76 5.62 16.77
CA PRO A 232 -25.56 4.41 16.66
C PRO A 232 -26.06 4.26 15.22
N ARG A 233 -25.65 3.18 14.53
CA ARG A 233 -26.20 2.82 13.23
C ARG A 233 -27.42 1.93 13.45
N LEU A 234 -28.61 2.47 13.18
CA LEU A 234 -29.82 1.63 13.11
C LEU A 234 -29.65 0.64 11.95
N ALA A 235 -29.62 -0.66 12.27
CA ALA A 235 -29.68 -1.73 11.28
C ALA A 235 -30.91 -1.52 10.38
N ASN A 236 -30.65 -1.18 9.11
CA ASN A 236 -31.57 -1.03 7.99
C ASN A 236 -33.07 -0.86 8.33
N LYS A 237 -33.51 0.40 8.41
CA LYS A 237 -34.93 0.77 8.50
C LYS A 237 -35.66 0.44 7.19
N THR A 238 -36.38 -0.68 7.15
CA THR A 238 -37.49 -0.89 6.20
C THR A 238 -38.78 -0.18 6.63
N SER A 239 -38.80 0.50 7.78
CA SER A 239 -39.97 1.19 8.32
C SER A 239 -39.82 2.71 8.22
N LYS A 240 -40.60 3.34 7.33
CA LYS A 240 -40.66 4.79 7.10
C LYS A 240 -41.34 5.58 8.25
N HIS A 241 -41.81 4.92 9.32
CA HIS A 241 -42.67 5.57 10.33
C HIS A 241 -42.19 5.48 11.79
N SER A 242 -41.02 4.93 12.09
CA SER A 242 -40.51 4.97 13.47
C SER A 242 -39.73 6.27 13.73
N LYS A 243 -40.29 7.13 14.59
CA LYS A 243 -39.52 8.20 15.24
C LYS A 243 -38.26 7.57 15.85
N PRO A 244 -37.06 8.15 15.65
CA PRO A 244 -35.85 7.60 16.24
C PRO A 244 -36.02 7.63 17.77
N LEU A 245 -36.13 6.44 18.39
CA LEU A 245 -35.95 6.34 19.83
C LEU A 245 -34.53 6.85 20.11
N SER A 246 -34.41 7.86 20.96
CA SER A 246 -33.12 8.28 21.52
C SER A 246 -32.57 7.10 22.31
N THR A 247 -31.75 6.27 21.66
CA THR A 247 -31.02 5.21 22.34
C THR A 247 -30.06 5.89 23.30
N GLY A 248 -30.33 5.78 24.61
CA GLY A 248 -29.52 6.37 25.68
C GLY A 248 -28.15 5.70 25.87
N VAL A 249 -27.55 5.21 24.78
CA VAL A 249 -26.22 4.60 24.72
C VAL A 249 -25.37 5.44 23.78
N GLN A 250 -24.23 5.92 24.28
CA GLN A 250 -23.22 6.64 23.53
C GLN A 250 -21.93 5.82 23.58
N ALA A 251 -21.28 5.62 22.44
CA ALA A 251 -20.00 4.94 22.39
C ALA A 251 -18.94 5.87 21.78
N LYS A 252 -17.71 5.76 22.26
CA LYS A 252 -16.54 6.45 21.73
C LYS A 252 -15.39 5.47 21.59
N ILE A 253 -14.52 5.69 20.62
CA ILE A 253 -13.27 4.97 20.46
C ILE A 253 -12.10 5.95 20.49
N ALA A 254 -11.08 5.65 21.30
CA ALA A 254 -9.82 6.36 21.33
C ALA A 254 -8.75 5.54 20.61
N LEU A 255 -8.01 6.18 19.71
CA LEU A 255 -6.95 5.57 18.90
C LEU A 255 -5.68 6.44 18.91
N PRO A 256 -4.49 5.89 18.66
CA PRO A 256 -3.25 6.67 18.57
C PRO A 256 -3.37 7.82 17.55
N PHE A 257 -2.83 8.98 17.91
CA PHE A 257 -2.80 10.16 17.06
C PHE A 257 -1.38 10.74 16.91
N PRO A 258 -0.90 10.98 15.67
CA PRO A 258 -1.56 10.65 14.40
C PRO A 258 -1.68 9.13 14.21
N LEU A 259 -2.72 8.66 13.51
CA LEU A 259 -2.94 7.24 13.24
C LEU A 259 -2.00 6.75 12.13
N VAL A 260 -0.71 6.71 12.45
CA VAL A 260 0.37 6.27 11.56
C VAL A 260 1.04 5.07 12.20
N VAL A 261 0.70 3.88 11.71
CA VAL A 261 1.16 2.61 12.28
C VAL A 261 1.92 1.83 11.20
N ALA A 262 3.03 1.20 11.59
CA ALA A 262 3.72 0.27 10.72
C ALA A 262 2.87 -0.98 10.52
N SER A 263 2.77 -1.43 9.27
CA SER A 263 2.05 -2.67 8.97
C SER A 263 2.60 -3.85 9.80
N GLY A 264 1.71 -4.72 10.27
CA GLY A 264 2.02 -5.83 11.17
C GLY A 264 2.16 -5.46 12.66
N HIS A 265 2.13 -4.18 13.04
CA HIS A 265 2.15 -3.77 14.44
C HIS A 265 0.73 -3.61 15.02
N PRO A 266 0.47 -4.04 16.26
CA PRO A 266 -0.84 -3.87 16.87
C PRO A 266 -1.17 -2.39 17.06
N ILE A 267 -2.43 -2.03 16.84
CA ILE A 267 -2.99 -0.70 17.06
C ILE A 267 -3.77 -0.76 18.38
N PRO A 268 -3.28 -0.17 19.48
CA PRO A 268 -4.04 -0.15 20.72
C PRO A 268 -5.28 0.72 20.56
N PHE A 269 -6.38 0.32 21.20
CA PHE A 269 -7.61 1.10 21.22
C PHE A 269 -8.28 1.06 22.59
N VAL A 270 -9.07 2.10 22.87
CA VAL A 270 -9.96 2.15 24.04
C VAL A 270 -11.36 2.49 23.58
N ILE A 271 -12.35 1.65 23.90
CA ILE A 271 -13.76 1.91 23.63
C ILE A 271 -14.43 2.27 24.95
N THR A 272 -15.11 3.42 24.98
CA THR A 272 -15.88 3.86 26.14
C THR A 272 -17.36 3.88 25.75
N ILE A 273 -18.17 3.13 26.49
CA ILE A 273 -19.62 3.05 26.32
C ILE A 273 -20.28 3.69 27.53
N HIS A 274 -21.08 4.71 27.30
CA HIS A 274 -21.90 5.38 28.29
C HIS A 274 -23.36 5.01 28.08
N SER A 275 -24.03 4.60 29.15
CA SER A 275 -25.47 4.38 29.18
C SER A 275 -26.10 4.97 30.44
N GLN A 276 -27.36 5.39 30.34
CA GLN A 276 -28.15 5.79 31.52
C GLN A 276 -28.39 4.62 32.48
N SER A 277 -28.33 3.38 31.98
CA SER A 277 -28.47 2.16 32.76
C SER A 277 -27.15 1.40 32.77
N GLN A 278 -26.60 1.18 33.96
CA GLN A 278 -25.40 0.36 34.12
C GLN A 278 -25.58 -1.05 33.55
N ALA A 279 -26.77 -1.65 33.75
CA ALA A 279 -27.07 -2.97 33.21
C ALA A 279 -26.98 -2.99 31.68
N THR A 280 -27.40 -1.91 31.01
CA THR A 280 -27.34 -1.80 29.55
C THR A 280 -25.91 -1.66 29.03
N ALA A 281 -25.06 -0.90 29.72
CA ALA A 281 -23.64 -0.82 29.36
C ALA A 281 -22.99 -2.21 29.42
N VAL A 282 -23.20 -2.96 30.51
CA VAL A 282 -22.61 -4.30 30.71
C VAL A 282 -23.00 -5.32 29.63
N LEU A 283 -24.10 -5.14 28.90
CA LEU A 283 -24.49 -6.05 27.82
C LEU A 283 -23.56 -5.96 26.58
N TYR A 284 -22.78 -4.88 26.44
CA TYR A 284 -21.85 -4.70 25.32
C TYR A 284 -20.51 -5.41 25.59
N THR A 285 -20.53 -6.73 25.65
CA THR A 285 -19.33 -7.57 25.86
C THR A 285 -18.72 -8.10 24.56
N ASN A 286 -19.54 -8.26 23.52
CA ASN A 286 -19.12 -8.83 22.24
C ASN A 286 -18.84 -7.72 21.22
N ILE A 287 -17.75 -6.98 21.42
CA ILE A 287 -17.32 -5.93 20.48
C ILE A 287 -16.22 -6.47 19.59
N THR A 288 -16.44 -6.40 18.28
CA THR A 288 -15.43 -6.71 17.27
C THR A 288 -15.01 -5.41 16.59
N LEU A 289 -13.71 -5.11 16.63
CA LEU A 289 -13.15 -4.02 15.85
C LEU A 289 -12.55 -4.57 14.56
N GLN A 290 -12.82 -3.92 13.43
CA GLN A 290 -12.30 -4.33 12.14
C GLN A 290 -11.51 -3.19 11.51
N LEU A 291 -10.38 -3.53 10.89
CA LEU A 291 -9.58 -2.60 10.10
C LEU A 291 -9.92 -2.81 8.64
N PHE A 292 -10.38 -1.77 7.96
CA PHE A 292 -10.72 -1.82 6.54
C PHE A 292 -9.70 -1.06 5.70
N LYS A 293 -9.28 -1.67 4.60
CA LYS A 293 -8.62 -0.99 3.48
C LYS A 293 -9.68 -0.55 2.50
N VAL A 294 -9.80 0.75 2.33
CA VAL A 294 -10.66 1.37 1.33
C VAL A 294 -9.78 1.82 0.17
N THR A 295 -9.98 1.23 -0.99
CA THR A 295 -9.33 1.61 -2.24
C THR A 295 -10.34 2.30 -3.12
N THR A 296 -10.17 3.61 -3.30
CA THR A 296 -11.01 4.46 -4.12
C THR A 296 -10.26 4.84 -5.39
N THR A 297 -10.90 4.67 -6.54
CA THR A 297 -10.36 5.06 -7.86
C THR A 297 -11.42 5.80 -8.66
N GLN A 298 -11.04 6.90 -9.31
CA GLN A 298 -11.90 7.59 -10.27
C GLN A 298 -11.80 6.93 -11.64
N VAL A 299 -12.95 6.63 -12.22
CA VAL A 299 -13.10 6.17 -13.61
C VAL A 299 -14.03 7.15 -14.34
N PRO A 300 -14.05 7.14 -15.69
CA PRO A 300 -14.93 8.03 -16.44
C PRO A 300 -16.42 7.91 -16.06
N GLN A 301 -16.87 6.73 -15.62
CA GLN A 301 -18.24 6.46 -15.20
C GLN A 301 -18.56 6.85 -13.74
N GLY A 302 -17.57 7.32 -12.96
CA GLY A 302 -17.75 7.71 -11.57
C GLY A 302 -16.65 7.21 -10.65
N THR A 303 -16.95 7.14 -9.35
CA THR A 303 -16.00 6.67 -8.33
C THR A 303 -16.24 5.19 -8.02
N LEU A 304 -15.21 4.37 -8.15
CA LEU A 304 -15.23 2.97 -7.72
C LEU A 304 -14.51 2.85 -6.38
N SER A 305 -15.15 2.20 -5.41
CA SER A 305 -14.60 1.95 -4.08
C SER A 305 -14.67 0.47 -3.76
N LYS A 306 -13.57 -0.09 -3.27
CA LYS A 306 -13.51 -1.45 -2.72
C LYS A 306 -13.05 -1.39 -1.28
N GLU A 307 -13.80 -2.06 -0.42
CA GLU A 307 -13.47 -2.24 0.99
C GLU A 307 -13.00 -3.68 1.22
N GLU A 308 -11.91 -3.83 1.96
CA GLU A 308 -11.33 -5.13 2.29
C GLU A 308 -10.98 -5.15 3.78
N VAL A 309 -11.38 -6.19 4.50
CA VAL A 309 -11.02 -6.36 5.91
C VAL A 309 -9.56 -6.81 5.98
N LEU A 310 -8.70 -5.96 6.53
CA LEU A 310 -7.27 -6.28 6.73
C LEU A 310 -7.03 -7.09 7.99
N ALA A 311 -7.74 -6.73 9.06
CA ALA A 311 -7.54 -7.31 10.37
C ALA A 311 -8.79 -7.15 11.23
N SER A 312 -8.87 -7.95 12.28
CA SER A 312 -9.83 -7.80 13.36
C SER A 312 -9.10 -7.74 14.70
N GLY A 313 -9.73 -7.10 15.68
CA GLY A 313 -9.20 -6.91 17.02
C GLY A 313 -10.28 -7.23 18.05
N ASN A 314 -9.85 -7.78 19.18
CA ASN A 314 -10.71 -8.10 20.31
C ASN A 314 -10.32 -7.25 21.51
N ALA A 315 -11.32 -6.84 22.29
CA ALA A 315 -11.09 -6.27 23.61
C ALA A 315 -10.67 -7.39 24.58
N TYR A 316 -9.64 -7.14 25.39
CA TYR A 316 -9.15 -8.10 26.39
C TYR A 316 -9.27 -7.58 27.83
N ASP A 317 -9.43 -6.28 28.02
CA ASP A 317 -9.59 -5.67 29.33
C ASP A 317 -10.92 -4.93 29.43
N LEU A 318 -11.57 -5.07 30.57
CA LEU A 318 -12.91 -4.54 30.85
C LEU A 318 -12.90 -3.86 32.21
N GLU A 319 -13.04 -2.54 32.20
CA GLU A 319 -13.15 -1.71 33.39
C GLU A 319 -14.57 -1.13 33.49
N GLN A 320 -15.15 -1.17 34.69
CA GLN A 320 -16.46 -0.58 34.98
C GLN A 320 -16.30 0.53 36.02
N PRO A 321 -15.95 1.76 35.61
CA PRO A 321 -15.69 2.86 36.54
C PRO A 321 -16.93 3.36 37.31
N GLY A 322 -18.11 2.77 37.08
CA GLY A 322 -19.39 3.23 37.63
C GLY A 322 -20.09 4.27 36.74
N ASN A 323 -21.18 4.86 37.23
CA ASN A 323 -21.94 5.92 36.52
C ASN A 323 -22.46 5.53 35.13
N GLY A 324 -22.74 4.24 34.92
CA GLY A 324 -23.23 3.75 33.63
C GLY A 324 -22.18 3.76 32.51
N ALA A 325 -20.89 3.89 32.84
CA ALA A 325 -19.79 3.82 31.90
C ALA A 325 -19.12 2.43 31.93
N GLN A 326 -18.73 1.95 30.75
CA GLN A 326 -17.96 0.73 30.53
C GLN A 326 -16.78 1.08 29.63
N VAL A 327 -15.56 0.70 30.05
CA VAL A 327 -14.33 0.95 29.30
C VAL A 327 -13.74 -0.39 28.88
N LEU A 328 -13.49 -0.53 27.58
CA LEU A 328 -12.95 -1.72 26.96
C LEU A 328 -11.61 -1.37 26.32
N ARG A 329 -10.57 -2.15 26.60
CA ARG A 329 -9.24 -1.95 26.01
C ARG A 329 -8.87 -3.17 25.17
N GLY A 330 -8.21 -2.92 24.06
CA GLY A 330 -7.82 -3.96 23.14
C GLY A 330 -6.77 -3.53 22.15
N GLU A 331 -6.44 -4.47 21.26
CA GLU A 331 -5.52 -4.26 20.17
C GLU A 331 -6.14 -4.71 18.85
N LEU A 332 -5.92 -3.92 17.80
CA LEU A 332 -6.35 -4.19 16.44
C LEU A 332 -5.13 -4.54 15.60
N GLY A 333 -5.15 -5.66 14.88
CA GLY A 333 -4.08 -5.98 13.93
C GLY A 333 -3.97 -4.93 12.83
N SER A 334 -2.79 -4.79 12.22
CA SER A 334 -2.55 -3.88 11.07
C SER A 334 -2.10 -4.60 9.80
N GLY A 335 -2.63 -5.79 9.58
CA GLY A 335 -2.32 -6.65 8.44
C GLY A 335 -0.98 -7.37 8.58
N VAL A 336 -0.37 -7.71 7.44
CA VAL A 336 0.89 -8.48 7.38
C VAL A 336 2.09 -7.55 7.36
N LEU A 337 3.11 -7.82 8.17
CA LEU A 337 4.34 -7.02 8.25
C LEU A 337 4.89 -6.66 6.86
N GLY A 338 4.97 -5.36 6.57
CA GLY A 338 5.51 -4.82 5.32
C GLY A 338 4.59 -4.91 4.09
N ALA A 339 3.37 -5.43 4.22
CA ALA A 339 2.42 -5.55 3.11
C ALA A 339 1.54 -4.30 2.96
N GLU A 340 1.09 -3.72 4.09
CA GLU A 340 0.12 -2.62 4.06
C GLU A 340 0.75 -1.24 3.98
N HIS A 341 0.08 -0.38 3.21
CA HIS A 341 0.48 1.00 2.98
C HIS A 341 -0.75 1.86 2.70
N SER A 342 -0.69 3.13 3.08
CA SER A 342 -1.71 4.14 2.78
C SER A 342 -1.07 5.30 2.02
N TRP A 343 -1.71 5.75 0.96
CA TRP A 343 -1.27 6.89 0.14
C TRP A 343 -2.43 7.41 -0.71
N SER A 344 -2.30 8.63 -1.21
CA SER A 344 -3.27 9.24 -2.12
C SER A 344 -2.55 10.01 -3.23
N VAL A 345 -3.21 10.11 -4.38
CA VAL A 345 -2.74 10.88 -5.54
C VAL A 345 -3.89 11.77 -6.01
N GLY A 346 -3.99 12.98 -5.44
CA GLY A 346 -5.10 13.89 -5.67
C GLY A 346 -6.46 13.20 -5.60
N GLU A 347 -7.36 13.55 -6.52
CA GLU A 347 -8.69 12.94 -6.61
C GLU A 347 -8.68 11.58 -7.32
N MET A 348 -7.59 11.19 -7.98
CA MET A 348 -7.57 10.03 -8.87
C MET A 348 -7.65 8.72 -8.09
N ILE A 349 -6.83 8.59 -7.05
CA ILE A 349 -6.71 7.36 -6.25
C ILE A 349 -6.48 7.70 -4.80
N GLN A 350 -7.14 6.93 -3.94
CA GLN A 350 -6.92 6.99 -2.51
C GLN A 350 -6.95 5.59 -1.91
N ILE A 351 -5.87 5.21 -1.23
CA ILE A 351 -5.81 4.03 -0.38
C ILE A 351 -5.77 4.50 1.05
N LYS A 352 -6.88 4.27 1.77
CA LYS A 352 -7.03 4.60 3.18
C LYS A 352 -7.25 3.34 3.99
N VAL A 353 -6.50 3.22 5.08
CA VAL A 353 -6.74 2.20 6.09
C VAL A 353 -7.50 2.85 7.23
N ASN A 354 -8.77 2.48 7.40
CA ASN A 354 -9.68 3.07 8.37
C ASN A 354 -10.14 2.00 9.37
N PRO A 355 -10.06 2.26 10.68
CA PRO A 355 -10.72 1.43 11.66
C PRO A 355 -12.23 1.67 11.58
N ALA A 356 -13.01 0.59 11.63
CA ALA A 356 -14.46 0.68 11.78
C ALA A 356 -14.93 -0.33 12.83
N SER A 357 -15.83 0.12 13.70
CA SER A 357 -16.56 -0.73 14.63
C SER A 357 -17.89 -1.15 14.01
N LYS A 358 -18.28 -2.41 14.21
CA LYS A 358 -19.62 -2.89 13.88
C LYS A 358 -20.39 -3.23 15.15
#